data_AF-A0A0K1F269-F1
#
_entry.id   AF-A0A0K1F269-F1
#
_cell.length_a   1.000
_cell.length_b   1.000
_cell.length_c   1.000
_cell.angle_alpha   90.00
_cell.angle_beta   90.00
_cell.angle_gamma   90.00
#
_symmetry.space_group_name_H-M   'P 1'
#
loop_
_entity.id
_entity.type
_entity.pdbx_description
1 polymer ?
#
loop_
_entity_poly.entity_id
_entity_poly.type
_entity_poly.pdbx_seq_one_letter_code
_entity_poly.pdbx_strand_id
1 'polypeptide(L)'
;MGAEAGERRRLARAWSAEAGPAALRERRGLRDPGFSREEADWLMGRLQRSDASRFLSYRLHDERNDDYSLYLNGWVGGFYAHLDARSCEVCCLGECVHLADEAYRVGISRDAAYGEVVYAGPISGRTHEEILDLVFEVVRVFAGATDAFHEETRPAWKWRESDFGDFGDCIYDVYVRNAHTGPYRRTLANITFHVNCDTEWKDWPWEGPWEVELG
;
A
#
# COMPACT_ATOMS: atom_id res chain seq x y z
N MET A 1 -24.42 1.34 44.74
CA MET A 1 -22.97 1.23 44.50
C MET A 1 -22.78 1.09 42.99
N GLY A 2 -22.46 2.19 42.30
CA GLY A 2 -22.24 2.21 40.85
C GLY A 2 -20.77 1.93 40.55
N ALA A 3 -20.50 0.97 39.67
CA ALA A 3 -19.15 0.67 39.22
C ALA A 3 -18.64 1.80 38.32
N GLU A 4 -17.50 2.39 38.68
CA GLU A 4 -16.79 3.34 37.82
C GLU A 4 -16.40 2.67 36.50
N ALA A 5 -16.80 3.28 35.39
CA ALA A 5 -16.39 2.87 34.06
C ALA A 5 -14.88 3.15 33.92
N GLY A 6 -14.09 2.08 33.76
CA GLY A 6 -12.66 2.18 33.55
C GLY A 6 -12.32 3.01 32.30
N GLU A 7 -11.48 4.02 32.50
CA GLU A 7 -11.03 4.96 31.48
C GLU A 7 -10.23 4.22 30.39
N ARG A 8 -10.81 4.01 29.20
CA ARG A 8 -10.13 3.44 28.03
C ARG A 8 -9.33 4.54 27.32
N ARG A 9 -8.04 4.64 27.62
CA ARG A 9 -7.12 5.55 26.92
C ARG A 9 -6.64 4.92 25.60
N ARG A 10 -7.04 5.51 24.47
CA ARG A 10 -6.40 5.28 23.16
C ARG A 10 -5.05 6.00 23.15
N LEU A 11 -3.96 5.27 23.41
CA LEU A 11 -2.61 5.76 23.16
C LEU A 11 -2.30 5.61 21.66
N ALA A 12 -2.85 6.49 20.83
CA ALA A 12 -2.22 6.78 19.55
C ALA A 12 -0.88 7.43 19.89
N ARG A 13 0.24 6.70 19.74
CA ARG A 13 1.56 7.32 19.76
C ARG A 13 1.62 8.25 18.55
N ALA A 14 1.27 9.52 18.77
CA ALA A 14 1.58 10.58 17.84
C ALA A 14 3.10 10.67 17.77
N TRP A 15 3.71 10.02 16.78
CA TRP A 15 5.08 10.32 16.41
C TRP A 15 5.07 11.76 15.91
N SER A 16 5.87 12.63 16.53
CA SER A 16 6.09 13.98 16.00
C SER A 16 6.70 13.82 14.62
N ALA A 17 5.86 13.96 13.59
CA ALA A 17 6.31 14.27 12.25
C ALA A 17 7.07 15.60 12.36
N GLU A 18 8.39 15.60 12.16
CA GLU A 18 9.04 16.83 11.76
C GLU A 18 8.31 17.34 10.52
N ALA A 19 8.03 18.64 10.51
CA ALA A 19 7.30 19.26 9.43
C ALA A 19 8.05 19.01 8.12
N GLY A 20 7.57 18.07 7.30
CA GLY A 20 8.11 17.88 5.95
C GLY A 20 7.92 19.13 5.08
N PRO A 21 8.45 19.13 3.84
CA PRO A 21 8.39 20.26 2.92
C PRO A 21 7.01 20.94 2.93
N ALA A 22 6.96 22.27 2.90
CA ALA A 22 5.68 22.99 2.97
C ALA A 22 4.70 22.55 1.86
N ALA A 23 5.24 22.16 0.70
CA ALA A 23 4.51 21.60 -0.44
C ALA A 23 3.70 20.34 -0.08
N LEU A 24 4.16 19.53 0.88
CA LEU A 24 3.46 18.31 1.32
C LEU A 24 2.05 18.57 1.85
N ARG A 25 1.77 19.79 2.33
CA ARG A 25 0.52 20.16 3.00
C ARG A 25 -0.52 20.74 2.05
N GLU A 26 -0.18 20.88 0.79
CA GLU A 26 -1.09 21.42 -0.21
C GLU A 26 -1.99 20.31 -0.75
N ARG A 27 -3.29 20.58 -0.81
CA ARG A 27 -4.31 19.60 -1.26
C ARG A 27 -4.31 19.49 -2.77
N ARG A 28 -3.43 18.66 -3.31
CA ARG A 28 -3.19 18.52 -4.75
C ARG A 28 -3.62 17.15 -5.32
N GLY A 29 -3.81 16.13 -4.46
CA GLY A 29 -4.02 14.75 -4.91
C GLY A 29 -2.78 14.20 -5.62
N LEU A 30 -2.95 13.20 -6.49
CA LEU A 30 -1.92 12.74 -7.43
C LEU A 30 -2.20 13.36 -8.80
N ARG A 31 -1.55 14.49 -9.08
CA ARG A 31 -1.68 15.24 -10.34
C ARG A 31 -0.37 15.94 -10.66
N ASP A 32 -0.16 16.26 -11.94
CA ASP A 32 1.02 17.01 -12.36
C ASP A 32 1.10 18.41 -11.70
N PRO A 33 2.29 18.83 -11.22
CA PRO A 33 3.51 18.04 -11.08
C PRO A 33 3.39 17.03 -9.93
N GLY A 34 3.92 15.82 -10.14
CA GLY A 34 3.94 14.73 -9.16
C GLY A 34 4.80 15.01 -7.93
N PHE A 35 5.26 13.93 -7.28
CA PHE A 35 6.16 14.08 -6.14
C PHE A 35 7.49 14.70 -6.56
N SER A 36 8.06 15.47 -5.65
CA SER A 36 9.43 15.97 -5.78
C SER A 36 10.43 15.02 -5.11
N ARG A 37 11.70 15.13 -5.51
CA ARG A 37 12.82 14.46 -4.86
C ARG A 37 12.84 14.65 -3.34
N GLU A 38 12.54 15.86 -2.86
CA GLU A 38 12.49 16.18 -1.43
C GLU A 38 11.39 15.42 -0.69
N GLU A 39 10.24 15.18 -1.33
CA GLU A 39 9.13 14.42 -0.76
C GLU A 39 9.44 12.92 -0.70
N ALA A 40 10.11 12.39 -1.73
CA ALA A 40 10.61 11.02 -1.73
C ALA A 40 11.70 10.81 -0.65
N ASP A 41 12.64 11.75 -0.52
CA ASP A 41 13.65 11.75 0.54
C ASP A 41 13.00 11.89 1.94
N TRP A 42 11.91 12.66 2.06
CA TRP A 42 11.14 12.77 3.30
C TRP A 42 10.50 11.44 3.69
N LEU A 43 9.86 10.72 2.75
CA LEU A 43 9.29 9.40 3.00
C LEU A 43 10.38 8.42 3.45
N MET A 44 11.52 8.39 2.73
CA MET A 44 12.66 7.54 3.08
C MET A 44 13.17 7.86 4.49
N GLY A 45 13.38 9.14 4.82
CA GLY A 45 13.83 9.57 6.15
C GLY A 45 12.84 9.19 7.25
N ARG A 46 11.53 9.28 6.98
CA ARG A 46 10.49 8.86 7.91
C ARG A 46 10.52 7.35 8.15
N LEU A 47 10.71 6.54 7.11
CA LEU A 47 10.88 5.10 7.23
C LEU A 47 12.13 4.74 8.04
N GLN A 48 13.25 5.41 7.80
CA GLN A 48 14.51 5.23 8.54
C GLN A 48 14.38 5.50 10.05
N ARG A 49 13.48 6.41 10.43
CA ARG A 49 13.19 6.72 11.85
C ARG A 49 12.11 5.84 12.46
N SER A 50 11.45 5.00 11.67
CA SER A 50 10.38 4.12 12.15
C SER A 50 10.95 2.81 12.72
N ASP A 51 10.10 2.09 13.46
CA ASP A 51 10.41 0.76 13.97
C ASP A 51 10.63 -0.30 12.88
N ALA A 52 10.17 -0.03 11.65
CA ALA A 52 10.37 -0.86 10.48
C ALA A 52 11.80 -0.79 9.93
N SER A 53 12.58 0.26 10.25
CA SER A 53 13.89 0.52 9.64
C SER A 53 14.88 -0.65 9.76
N ARG A 54 14.83 -1.39 10.87
CA ARG A 54 15.69 -2.56 11.10
C ARG A 54 15.47 -3.71 10.11
N PHE A 55 14.39 -3.68 9.32
CA PHE A 55 14.05 -4.69 8.32
C PHE A 55 14.23 -4.20 6.89
N LEU A 56 14.72 -2.97 6.70
CA LEU A 56 14.75 -2.30 5.41
C LEU A 56 16.17 -1.87 5.06
N SER A 57 16.51 -2.00 3.78
CA SER A 57 17.66 -1.32 3.18
C SER A 57 17.16 -0.31 2.15
N TYR A 58 17.72 0.90 2.15
CA TYR A 58 17.16 2.00 1.37
C TYR A 58 18.02 2.30 0.15
N ARG A 59 17.37 2.38 -1.01
CA ARG A 59 17.96 2.96 -2.22
C ARG A 59 16.90 3.74 -2.98
N LEU A 60 17.04 5.05 -2.99
CA LEU A 60 16.22 5.92 -3.80
C LEU A 60 16.78 6.00 -5.21
N HIS A 61 15.94 5.77 -6.21
CA HIS A 61 16.25 5.90 -7.61
C HIS A 61 15.37 6.98 -8.24
N ASP A 62 15.99 7.82 -9.04
CA ASP A 62 15.36 8.84 -9.87
C ASP A 62 15.06 8.18 -11.21
N GLU A 63 13.78 7.99 -11.51
CA GLU A 63 13.31 7.39 -12.76
C GLU A 63 13.20 8.48 -13.84
N ARG A 64 12.63 8.17 -15.00
CA ARG A 64 12.34 9.20 -16.01
C ARG A 64 11.06 9.95 -15.65
N ASN A 65 10.94 11.19 -16.12
CA ASN A 65 9.73 12.03 -16.00
C ASN A 65 9.33 12.42 -14.57
N ASP A 66 10.31 12.64 -13.69
CA ASP A 66 10.08 13.05 -12.28
C ASP A 66 9.40 11.97 -11.41
N ASP A 67 9.48 10.70 -11.82
CA ASP A 67 9.05 9.55 -11.03
C ASP A 67 10.17 9.06 -10.10
N TYR A 68 9.82 8.51 -8.93
CA TYR A 68 10.80 8.02 -7.96
C TYR A 68 10.51 6.60 -7.49
N SER A 69 11.53 5.76 -7.47
CA SER A 69 11.45 4.41 -6.93
C SER A 69 12.30 4.30 -5.66
N LEU A 70 11.65 4.03 -4.53
CA LEU A 70 12.31 3.71 -3.27
C LEU A 70 12.39 2.19 -3.10
N TYR A 71 13.56 1.62 -3.38
CA TYR A 71 13.84 0.21 -3.17
C TYR A 71 14.13 -0.04 -1.68
N LEU A 72 13.42 -1.00 -1.09
CA LEU A 72 13.35 -1.20 0.35
C LEU A 72 14.04 -2.48 0.84
N ASN A 73 14.51 -3.35 -0.07
CA ASN A 73 15.37 -4.51 0.21
C ASN A 73 16.10 -5.04 -1.05
N GLY A 74 16.63 -4.14 -1.90
CA GLY A 74 17.41 -4.50 -3.11
C GLY A 74 16.63 -4.36 -4.43
N TRP A 75 17.25 -4.74 -5.56
CA TRP A 75 16.74 -4.53 -6.93
C TRP A 75 15.97 -5.72 -7.54
N VAL A 76 16.17 -6.94 -7.05
CA VAL A 76 15.59 -8.16 -7.64
C VAL A 76 14.68 -8.83 -6.63
N GLY A 77 13.41 -9.04 -6.99
CA GLY A 77 12.47 -9.82 -6.17
C GLY A 77 11.84 -9.08 -4.99
N GLY A 78 11.11 -7.99 -5.25
CA GLY A 78 9.84 -7.78 -4.55
C GLY A 78 9.84 -7.08 -3.19
N PHE A 79 10.52 -5.93 -3.01
CA PHE A 79 10.02 -4.90 -2.08
C PHE A 79 10.45 -3.48 -2.46
N TYR A 80 9.52 -2.67 -2.97
CA TYR A 80 9.75 -1.26 -3.30
C TYR A 80 8.47 -0.43 -3.17
N ALA A 81 8.64 0.89 -3.10
CA ALA A 81 7.56 1.86 -3.28
C ALA A 81 7.88 2.73 -4.50
N HIS A 82 6.95 2.79 -5.47
CA HIS A 82 7.03 3.66 -6.63
C HIS A 82 6.11 4.87 -6.43
N LEU A 83 6.63 6.06 -6.74
CA LEU A 83 5.95 7.34 -6.58
C LEU A 83 5.92 8.02 -7.95
N ASP A 84 4.77 7.94 -8.61
CA ASP A 84 4.46 8.60 -9.88
C ASP A 84 3.47 9.77 -9.64
N ALA A 85 3.40 10.68 -10.60
CA ALA A 85 2.49 11.81 -10.59
C ALA A 85 1.00 11.42 -10.54
N ARG A 86 0.64 10.19 -10.93
CA ARG A 86 -0.76 9.74 -11.05
C ARG A 86 -1.09 8.56 -10.14
N SER A 87 -0.07 7.85 -9.70
CA SER A 87 -0.21 6.66 -8.87
C SER A 87 0.98 6.48 -7.92
N CYS A 88 0.75 5.82 -6.79
CA CYS A 88 1.81 5.21 -6.01
C CYS A 88 1.57 3.72 -5.90
N GLU A 89 2.65 2.96 -5.85
CA GLU A 89 2.58 1.51 -5.77
C GLU A 89 3.52 1.03 -4.67
N VAL A 90 3.08 0.04 -3.89
CA VAL A 90 3.95 -0.68 -2.97
C VAL A 90 3.84 -2.15 -3.27
N CYS A 91 4.89 -2.70 -3.89
CA CYS A 91 4.92 -4.12 -4.22
C CYS A 91 5.85 -4.87 -3.26
N CYS A 92 5.37 -5.97 -2.70
CA CYS A 92 6.15 -6.86 -1.84
C CYS A 92 5.78 -8.34 -2.05
N LEU A 93 6.76 -9.24 -2.23
CA LEU A 93 6.55 -10.69 -2.28
C LEU A 93 5.52 -11.17 -3.32
N GLY A 94 5.40 -10.45 -4.45
CA GLY A 94 4.43 -10.76 -5.50
C GLY A 94 3.08 -10.03 -5.35
N GLU A 95 2.81 -9.47 -4.17
CA GLU A 95 1.67 -8.60 -3.93
C GLU A 95 1.99 -7.17 -4.36
N CYS A 96 1.02 -6.45 -4.94
CA CYS A 96 1.17 -5.02 -5.17
C CYS A 96 -0.08 -4.23 -4.77
N VAL A 97 0.14 -3.15 -4.02
CA VAL A 97 -0.91 -2.24 -3.54
C VAL A 97 -0.84 -0.93 -4.31
N HIS A 98 -1.90 -0.60 -5.05
CA HIS A 98 -2.01 0.60 -5.87
C HIS A 98 -2.82 1.69 -5.17
N LEU A 99 -2.23 2.87 -5.08
CA LEU A 99 -2.80 4.11 -4.57
C LEU A 99 -2.90 5.08 -5.74
N ALA A 100 -3.99 5.01 -6.51
CA ALA A 100 -4.18 5.82 -7.70
C ALA A 100 -5.25 6.91 -7.50
N ASP A 101 -5.06 8.05 -8.18
CA ASP A 101 -6.12 9.06 -8.31
C ASP A 101 -7.35 8.43 -8.95
N GLU A 102 -8.53 8.81 -8.48
CA GLU A 102 -9.82 8.30 -8.91
C GLU A 102 -10.01 8.41 -10.41
N ALA A 103 -9.54 9.50 -11.03
CA ALA A 103 -9.62 9.69 -12.49
C ALA A 103 -8.71 8.73 -13.27
N TYR A 104 -7.66 8.21 -12.64
CA TYR A 104 -6.68 7.29 -13.22
C TYR A 104 -6.97 5.81 -12.94
N ARG A 105 -7.83 5.50 -11.97
CA ARG A 105 -8.24 4.10 -11.68
C ARG A 105 -8.87 3.41 -12.89
N VAL A 106 -9.58 4.15 -13.73
CA VAL A 106 -10.16 3.68 -15.00
C VAL A 106 -9.09 3.22 -16.00
N GLY A 107 -7.85 3.66 -15.83
CA GLY A 107 -6.70 3.30 -16.66
C GLY A 107 -5.89 2.10 -16.13
N ILE A 108 -6.19 1.58 -14.93
CA ILE A 108 -5.59 0.34 -14.45
C ILE A 108 -6.11 -0.77 -15.38
N SER A 109 -5.19 -1.42 -16.11
CA SER A 109 -5.58 -2.42 -17.11
C SER A 109 -6.36 -3.54 -16.43
N ARG A 110 -7.25 -4.20 -17.19
CA ARG A 110 -7.98 -5.38 -16.71
C ARG A 110 -7.04 -6.44 -16.11
N ASP A 111 -5.84 -6.57 -16.68
CA ASP A 111 -4.84 -7.55 -16.27
C ASP A 111 -4.13 -7.13 -14.98
N ALA A 112 -3.84 -5.83 -14.79
CA ALA A 112 -3.34 -5.29 -13.51
C ALA A 112 -4.43 -5.36 -12.42
N ALA A 113 -5.67 -5.05 -12.76
CA ALA A 113 -6.83 -5.23 -11.89
C ALA A 113 -7.11 -6.72 -11.56
N TYR A 114 -6.48 -7.68 -12.24
CA TYR A 114 -6.60 -9.12 -11.99
C TYR A 114 -5.37 -9.59 -11.19
N GLY A 115 -5.48 -9.55 -9.86
CA GLY A 115 -4.41 -10.02 -8.97
C GLY A 115 -3.58 -8.93 -8.29
N GLU A 116 -4.00 -7.66 -8.36
CA GLU A 116 -3.43 -6.58 -7.55
C GLU A 116 -4.47 -5.96 -6.61
N VAL A 117 -3.99 -5.31 -5.55
CA VAL A 117 -4.79 -4.70 -4.50
C VAL A 117 -4.95 -3.22 -4.77
N VAL A 118 -6.17 -2.76 -5.08
CA VAL A 118 -6.42 -1.35 -5.40
C VAL A 118 -7.11 -0.63 -4.24
N TYR A 119 -6.48 0.44 -3.75
CA TYR A 119 -7.07 1.30 -2.72
C TYR A 119 -8.19 2.15 -3.31
N ALA A 120 -9.41 1.92 -2.83
CA ALA A 120 -10.61 2.60 -3.28
C ALA A 120 -10.96 3.84 -2.45
N GLY A 121 -10.24 4.12 -1.37
CA GLY A 121 -10.46 5.33 -0.57
C GLY A 121 -10.09 6.61 -1.34
N PRO A 122 -10.43 7.81 -0.81
CA PRO A 122 -10.20 9.05 -1.54
C PRO A 122 -8.69 9.32 -1.68
N ILE A 123 -8.23 9.72 -2.86
CA ILE A 123 -6.86 10.23 -3.13
C ILE A 123 -6.95 11.68 -3.62
N SER A 124 -7.86 11.97 -4.54
CA SER A 124 -8.18 13.33 -4.96
C SER A 124 -8.55 14.19 -3.74
N GLY A 125 -7.95 15.39 -3.66
CA GLY A 125 -8.18 16.33 -2.56
C GLY A 125 -7.41 16.06 -1.27
N ARG A 126 -6.63 14.96 -1.22
CA ARG A 126 -5.61 14.75 -0.19
C ARG A 126 -4.36 15.58 -0.45
N THR A 127 -3.60 15.82 0.61
CA THR A 127 -2.25 16.38 0.49
C THR A 127 -1.25 15.28 0.15
N HIS A 128 -0.09 15.63 -0.41
CA HIS A 128 0.99 14.66 -0.61
C HIS A 128 1.42 14.02 0.72
N GLU A 129 1.40 14.75 1.84
CA GLU A 129 1.64 14.17 3.18
C GLU A 129 0.67 13.01 3.49
N GLU A 130 -0.63 13.24 3.27
CA GLU A 130 -1.68 12.24 3.54
C GLU A 130 -1.61 11.03 2.60
N ILE A 131 -1.08 11.21 1.39
CA ILE A 131 -0.87 10.11 0.42
C ILE A 131 0.39 9.32 0.78
N LEU A 132 1.49 10.00 1.08
CA LEU A 132 2.73 9.36 1.56
C LEU A 132 2.54 8.68 2.91
N ASP A 133 1.60 9.14 3.74
CA ASP A 133 1.16 8.44 4.95
C ASP A 133 0.55 7.07 4.61
N LEU A 134 -0.24 6.96 3.54
CA LEU A 134 -0.78 5.68 3.08
C LEU A 134 0.36 4.76 2.61
N VAL A 135 1.26 5.27 1.77
CA VAL A 135 2.44 4.53 1.29
C VAL A 135 3.28 4.05 2.48
N PHE A 136 3.55 4.93 3.44
CA PHE A 136 4.30 4.63 4.66
C PHE A 136 3.66 3.49 5.47
N GLU A 137 2.33 3.50 5.62
CA GLU A 137 1.64 2.45 6.37
C GLU A 137 1.66 1.11 5.64
N VAL A 138 1.49 1.08 4.32
CA VAL A 138 1.60 -0.15 3.52
C VAL A 138 3.01 -0.72 3.62
N VAL A 139 4.04 0.12 3.47
CA VAL A 139 5.45 -0.29 3.65
C VAL A 139 5.68 -0.87 5.05
N ARG A 140 5.13 -0.26 6.11
CA ARG A 140 5.29 -0.77 7.47
C ARG A 140 4.64 -2.12 7.69
N VAL A 141 3.53 -2.42 7.00
CA VAL A 141 2.89 -3.74 7.07
C VAL A 141 3.79 -4.82 6.46
N PHE A 142 4.41 -4.54 5.31
CA PHE A 142 5.29 -5.49 4.63
C PHE A 142 6.72 -5.55 5.18
N ALA A 143 7.14 -4.59 6.00
CA ALA A 143 8.50 -4.57 6.55
C ALA A 143 8.83 -5.82 7.40
N GLY A 144 9.77 -6.63 6.90
CA GLY A 144 10.15 -7.90 7.53
C GLY A 144 9.17 -9.05 7.27
N ALA A 145 8.22 -8.87 6.35
CA ALA A 145 7.37 -9.95 5.89
C ALA A 145 8.21 -11.02 5.17
N THR A 146 7.82 -12.28 5.34
CA THR A 146 8.44 -13.43 4.68
C THR A 146 7.52 -14.05 3.64
N ASP A 147 6.22 -13.76 3.72
CA ASP A 147 5.22 -14.25 2.78
C ASP A 147 4.00 -13.31 2.80
N ALA A 148 3.30 -13.18 1.67
CA ALA A 148 2.11 -12.36 1.54
C ALA A 148 1.23 -12.85 0.38
N PHE A 149 -0.08 -12.81 0.57
CA PHE A 149 -1.06 -13.02 -0.49
C PHE A 149 -2.32 -12.19 -0.21
N HIS A 150 -3.15 -11.93 -1.21
CA HIS A 150 -4.48 -11.36 -0.98
C HIS A 150 -5.61 -12.27 -1.44
N GLU A 151 -6.74 -12.14 -0.75
CA GLU A 151 -8.03 -12.57 -1.25
C GLU A 151 -8.83 -11.35 -1.66
N GLU A 152 -9.65 -11.54 -2.69
CA GLU A 152 -10.49 -10.50 -3.22
C GLU A 152 -11.97 -10.91 -3.20
N THR A 153 -12.81 -10.02 -2.66
CA THR A 153 -14.26 -10.13 -2.72
C THR A 153 -14.83 -9.02 -3.60
N ARG A 154 -15.50 -9.41 -4.70
CA ARG A 154 -16.21 -8.50 -5.62
C ARG A 154 -17.69 -8.86 -5.77
N PRO A 155 -18.58 -7.90 -6.05
CA PRO A 155 -19.94 -8.19 -6.48
C PRO A 155 -19.96 -9.04 -7.75
N ALA A 156 -20.91 -9.98 -7.82
CA ALA A 156 -20.99 -10.95 -8.93
C ALA A 156 -21.10 -10.32 -10.33
N TRP A 157 -21.65 -9.10 -10.43
CA TRP A 157 -21.81 -8.39 -11.70
C TRP A 157 -20.49 -7.84 -12.26
N LYS A 158 -19.51 -7.49 -11.41
CA LYS A 158 -18.18 -7.03 -11.86
C LYS A 158 -17.36 -8.12 -12.57
N TRP A 159 -17.66 -9.39 -12.32
CA TRP A 159 -17.04 -10.49 -13.08
C TRP A 159 -17.57 -10.60 -14.51
N ARG A 160 -18.71 -9.96 -14.82
CA ARG A 160 -19.40 -10.07 -16.11
C ARG A 160 -19.18 -8.85 -17.01
N GLU A 161 -18.93 -7.69 -16.41
CA GLU A 161 -18.71 -6.44 -17.12
C GLU A 161 -17.22 -6.19 -17.31
N SER A 162 -16.84 -5.63 -18.47
CA SER A 162 -15.47 -5.17 -18.72
C SER A 162 -15.17 -3.82 -18.05
N ASP A 163 -16.05 -3.32 -17.18
CA ASP A 163 -15.89 -2.05 -16.49
C ASP A 163 -15.15 -2.26 -15.16
N PHE A 164 -13.84 -2.01 -15.20
CA PHE A 164 -12.92 -2.10 -14.05
C PHE A 164 -12.65 -0.72 -13.44
N GLY A 165 -13.39 0.33 -13.82
CA GLY A 165 -13.08 1.70 -13.41
C GLY A 165 -13.42 2.05 -11.97
N ASP A 166 -14.38 1.32 -11.37
CA ASP A 166 -14.78 1.55 -9.97
C ASP A 166 -14.33 0.37 -9.09
N PHE A 167 -13.40 0.63 -8.17
CA PHE A 167 -12.94 -0.35 -7.17
C PHE A 167 -13.66 -0.22 -5.82
N GLY A 168 -14.63 0.70 -5.69
CA GLY A 168 -15.34 1.00 -4.45
C GLY A 168 -16.08 -0.19 -3.84
N ASP A 169 -16.52 -1.14 -4.67
CA ASP A 169 -17.18 -2.37 -4.22
C ASP A 169 -16.22 -3.56 -4.06
N CYS A 170 -14.94 -3.40 -4.38
CA CYS A 170 -13.94 -4.46 -4.22
C CYS A 170 -13.38 -4.42 -2.80
N ILE A 171 -13.46 -5.53 -2.08
CA ILE A 171 -12.87 -5.69 -0.74
C ILE A 171 -11.65 -6.59 -0.86
N TYR A 172 -10.53 -6.16 -0.30
CA TYR A 172 -9.28 -6.91 -0.31
C TYR A 172 -8.89 -7.29 1.12
N ASP A 173 -8.65 -8.57 1.34
CA ASP A 173 -8.06 -9.10 2.56
C ASP A 173 -6.63 -9.54 2.25
N VAL A 174 -5.65 -8.81 2.76
CA VAL A 174 -4.22 -9.04 2.49
C VAL A 174 -3.61 -9.73 3.70
N TYR A 175 -3.16 -10.96 3.51
CA TYR A 175 -2.59 -11.79 4.56
C TYR A 175 -1.08 -11.70 4.52
N VAL A 176 -0.46 -11.40 5.66
CA VAL A 176 0.98 -11.14 5.74
C VAL A 176 1.60 -11.97 6.84
N ARG A 177 2.63 -12.73 6.50
CA ARG A 177 3.43 -13.49 7.46
C ARG A 177 4.66 -12.69 7.83
N ASN A 178 4.83 -12.42 9.13
CA ASN A 178 5.93 -11.63 9.64
C ASN A 178 6.41 -12.18 10.99
N ALA A 179 7.54 -12.86 11.02
CA ALA A 179 8.07 -13.49 12.24
C ALA A 179 8.49 -12.50 13.34
N HIS A 180 8.50 -11.19 13.03
CA HIS A 180 9.01 -10.16 13.92
C HIS A 180 7.93 -9.36 14.65
N THR A 181 6.65 -9.67 14.39
CA THR A 181 5.50 -9.00 15.02
C THR A 181 4.48 -10.01 15.54
N GLY A 182 3.70 -9.64 16.57
CA GLY A 182 2.52 -10.41 16.97
C GLY A 182 1.35 -10.22 16.00
N PRO A 183 0.25 -10.98 16.13
CA PRO A 183 -0.90 -10.83 15.25
C PRO A 183 -1.59 -9.48 15.41
N TYR A 184 -1.90 -8.82 14.29
CA TYR A 184 -2.71 -7.60 14.27
C TYR A 184 -3.43 -7.41 12.93
N ARG A 185 -4.43 -6.52 12.95
CA ARG A 185 -5.15 -6.07 11.75
C ARG A 185 -4.94 -4.59 11.51
N ARG A 186 -4.85 -4.20 10.24
CA ARG A 186 -4.77 -2.80 9.80
C ARG A 186 -5.70 -2.61 8.61
N THR A 187 -6.60 -1.63 8.66
CA THR A 187 -7.54 -1.37 7.55
C THR A 187 -7.27 -0.01 6.94
N LEU A 188 -7.15 0.03 5.60
CA LEU A 188 -7.04 1.22 4.78
C LEU A 188 -8.18 1.21 3.75
N ALA A 189 -9.25 1.95 4.02
CA ALA A 189 -10.47 1.95 3.21
C ALA A 189 -11.02 0.52 2.96
N ASN A 190 -10.95 0.03 1.73
CA ASN A 190 -11.44 -1.28 1.29
C ASN A 190 -10.40 -2.42 1.44
N ILE A 191 -9.20 -2.12 1.97
CA ILE A 191 -8.13 -3.08 2.17
C ILE A 191 -7.98 -3.38 3.66
N THR A 192 -8.00 -4.66 4.04
CA THR A 192 -7.68 -5.11 5.40
C THR A 192 -6.44 -6.00 5.38
N PHE A 193 -5.38 -5.56 6.03
CA PHE A 193 -4.18 -6.34 6.26
C PHE A 193 -4.34 -7.20 7.52
N HIS A 194 -4.16 -8.50 7.38
CA HIS A 194 -4.18 -9.52 8.42
C HIS A 194 -2.75 -10.03 8.65
N VAL A 195 -2.03 -9.38 9.57
CA VAL A 195 -0.65 -9.75 9.87
C VAL A 195 -0.65 -10.86 10.91
N ASN A 196 -0.14 -12.03 10.55
CA ASN A 196 -0.10 -13.26 11.36
C ASN A 196 -1.46 -13.68 11.96
N CYS A 197 -2.58 -13.19 11.41
CA CYS A 197 -3.91 -13.50 11.92
C CYS A 197 -4.50 -14.79 11.34
N ASP A 198 -3.87 -15.35 10.31
CA ASP A 198 -4.28 -16.60 9.72
C ASP A 198 -3.79 -17.80 10.50
N THR A 199 -4.75 -18.65 10.84
CA THR A 199 -4.51 -19.96 11.43
C THR A 199 -4.31 -21.05 10.37
N GLU A 200 -4.68 -20.77 9.11
CA GLU A 200 -4.61 -21.71 7.99
C GLU A 200 -3.86 -21.08 6.80
N TRP A 201 -2.55 -20.83 6.96
CA TRP A 201 -1.69 -20.54 5.81
C TRP A 201 -1.69 -21.79 4.93
N LYS A 202 -2.52 -21.82 3.89
CA LYS A 202 -2.44 -22.86 2.87
C LYS A 202 -1.20 -22.53 2.06
N ASP A 203 -0.27 -23.47 1.95
CA ASP A 203 0.79 -23.43 0.95
C ASP A 203 0.10 -23.49 -0.42
N TRP A 204 -0.39 -22.36 -0.90
CA TRP A 204 -0.95 -22.27 -2.24
C TRP A 204 0.26 -22.38 -3.16
N PRO A 205 0.38 -23.44 -3.98
CA PRO A 205 1.43 -23.46 -4.97
C PRO A 205 1.25 -22.20 -5.82
N TRP A 206 2.32 -21.44 -5.99
CA TRP A 206 2.37 -20.38 -6.99
C TRP A 206 1.90 -20.98 -8.31
N GLU A 207 0.67 -20.68 -8.72
CA GLU A 207 0.20 -20.96 -10.07
C GLU A 207 0.60 -19.73 -10.86
N GLY A 208 1.73 -19.83 -11.55
CA GLY A 208 2.23 -18.78 -12.43
C GLY A 208 1.18 -18.33 -13.45
N PRO A 209 1.45 -17.24 -14.19
CA PRO A 209 0.49 -16.74 -15.18
C PRO A 209 0.08 -17.88 -16.10
N TRP A 210 -1.23 -18.10 -16.22
CA TRP A 210 -1.82 -19.11 -17.10
C TRP A 210 -1.20 -18.93 -18.49
N GLU A 211 -0.39 -19.90 -18.93
CA GLU A 211 -0.14 -20.03 -20.36
C GLU A 211 -1.50 -20.28 -20.98
N VAL A 212 -2.06 -19.24 -21.60
CA VAL A 212 -3.16 -19.38 -22.52
C VAL A 212 -2.68 -20.32 -23.63
N GLU A 213 -3.06 -21.59 -23.54
CA GLU A 213 -2.97 -22.50 -24.67
C GLU A 213 -3.80 -21.89 -25.80
N LEU A 214 -3.11 -21.26 -26.74
CA LEU A 214 -3.69 -20.81 -28.01
C LEU A 214 -4.03 -22.07 -28.81
N GLY A 215 -5.27 -22.53 -28.67
CA GLY A 215 -5.93 -23.42 -29.62
C GLY A 215 -6.32 -22.72 -30.90
#